data_AF-A0A843DIY1-F1
#
_entry.id   AF-A0A843DIY1-F1
#
_cell.length_a   1.000
_cell.length_b   1.000
_cell.length_c   1.000
_cell.angle_alpha   90.00
_cell.angle_beta   90.00
_cell.angle_gamma   90.00
#
_symmetry.space_group_name_H-M   'P 1'
#
loop_
_entity.id
_entity.type
_entity.pdbx_description
1 polymer ?
#
loop_
_entity_poly.entity_id
_entity_poly.type
_entity_poly.pdbx_seq_one_letter_code
_entity_poly.pdbx_strand_id
1 'polypeptide(L)'
;MTMSSVAATCNIIVITDPTGQDPNGAAAGSMSFAQNMFQSTFLMSKDNHFAVLSGGTGSSDVRLDSIVDAVANLENNVSASSAAAIASSYDGARLVVGGPYMGAAIGGSFDAYVITVNGNDSDITVTPYSSGVATLQPGQKGAIIHLRNTNGNPMYGTADTVRRDTAMNIGKMIRDGYPATTILSEAMGEVARDSGEKYGGGGVNLVSGLSTSDMFTPTDMNTTGYPMDEAYSKVCDECGWGIGYPAAETYDKCPICGGDLKIVHAYEALGNAITVNPDSVSVSVYGSGKSGIASTTKEIVQASVNKYGYDSSSIAGSINKGINNGLLMGVDYVEPKDINVKADSKAVGVYYTALPGDRSSPSWDLPVDENILNILGSIQTAVGIVLILLVIFRSRLLKSFQNR
;
A
#
# COMPACT_ATOMS: atom_id res chain seq x y z
N MET A 1 -13.72 29.58 7.68
CA MET A 1 -13.95 28.13 7.51
C MET A 1 -13.40 27.47 8.76
N THR A 2 -14.26 27.09 9.70
CA THR A 2 -13.86 26.45 10.96
C THR A 2 -13.40 25.03 10.67
N MET A 3 -12.10 24.76 10.76
CA MET A 3 -11.58 23.39 10.71
C MET A 3 -12.16 22.60 11.89
N SER A 4 -12.66 21.39 11.63
CA SER A 4 -13.10 20.45 12.68
C SER A 4 -11.99 20.26 13.71
N SER A 5 -12.37 20.33 15.00
CA SER A 5 -11.43 20.25 16.12
C SER A 5 -10.94 18.83 16.43
N VAL A 6 -11.55 17.77 15.87
CA VAL A 6 -11.23 16.38 16.25
C VAL A 6 -10.53 15.65 15.10
N ALA A 7 -9.34 15.12 15.36
CA ALA A 7 -8.58 14.25 14.43
C ALA A 7 -8.29 12.88 15.08
N ALA A 8 -8.25 11.82 14.26
CA ALA A 8 -8.17 10.39 14.57
C ALA A 8 -8.83 9.96 15.88
N THR A 9 -9.81 9.09 15.79
CA THR A 9 -10.60 8.67 16.96
C THR A 9 -10.17 7.29 17.44
N CYS A 10 -9.48 6.54 16.58
CA CYS A 10 -8.81 5.29 16.88
C CYS A 10 -7.36 5.28 16.39
N ASN A 11 -6.43 4.86 17.24
CA ASN A 11 -5.05 4.56 16.87
C ASN A 11 -4.62 3.24 17.49
N ILE A 12 -3.97 2.39 16.70
CA ILE A 12 -3.54 1.07 17.14
C ILE A 12 -2.09 0.85 16.71
N ILE A 13 -1.26 0.36 17.63
CA ILE A 13 0.05 -0.23 17.32
C ILE A 13 0.06 -1.65 17.91
N VAL A 14 0.45 -2.63 17.11
CA VAL A 14 0.56 -4.05 17.49
C VAL A 14 1.99 -4.51 17.24
N ILE A 15 2.58 -5.20 18.23
CA ILE A 15 3.91 -5.82 18.15
C ILE A 15 3.79 -7.28 18.60
N THR A 16 3.88 -8.20 17.65
CA THR A 16 3.88 -9.66 17.89
C THR A 16 5.29 -10.24 17.91
N ASP A 17 6.23 -9.58 17.22
CA ASP A 17 7.66 -9.89 17.23
C ASP A 17 8.50 -8.62 17.44
N PRO A 18 9.00 -8.37 18.66
CA PRO A 18 9.83 -7.21 18.95
C PRO A 18 11.27 -7.35 18.42
N THR A 19 11.64 -8.51 17.84
CA THR A 19 12.96 -8.73 17.24
C THR A 19 13.04 -8.24 15.79
N GLY A 20 11.90 -7.95 15.16
CA GLY A 20 11.81 -7.52 13.76
C GLY A 20 12.18 -8.61 12.74
N GLN A 21 12.25 -9.88 13.15
CA GLN A 21 12.59 -10.99 12.26
C GLN A 21 11.37 -11.47 11.47
N ASP A 22 10.19 -11.45 12.09
CA ASP A 22 8.93 -11.67 11.39
C ASP A 22 8.59 -10.43 10.55
N PRO A 23 8.53 -10.53 9.20
CA PRO A 23 8.19 -9.41 8.34
C PRO A 23 6.77 -8.87 8.57
N ASN A 24 5.93 -9.56 9.34
CA ASN A 24 4.59 -9.11 9.77
C ASN A 24 4.50 -8.89 11.28
N GLY A 25 5.65 -8.80 11.95
CA GLY A 25 5.79 -8.77 13.40
C GLY A 25 5.36 -7.48 14.09
N ALA A 26 5.16 -6.39 13.34
CA ALA A 26 4.70 -5.12 13.88
C ALA A 26 3.88 -4.33 12.85
N ALA A 27 2.76 -3.77 13.28
CA ALA A 27 1.83 -3.03 12.44
C ALA A 27 1.20 -1.85 13.19
N ALA A 28 0.82 -0.81 12.45
CA ALA A 28 0.16 0.36 13.01
C ALA A 28 -0.96 0.86 12.09
N GLY A 29 -2.03 1.41 12.66
CA GLY A 29 -3.16 1.92 11.89
C GLY A 29 -3.95 2.99 12.62
N SER A 30 -4.73 3.75 11.83
CA SER A 30 -5.51 4.89 12.30
C SER A 30 -6.89 4.91 11.66
N MET A 31 -7.92 5.31 12.42
CA MET A 31 -9.27 5.59 11.93
C MET A 31 -9.79 6.88 12.54
N SER A 32 -10.72 7.52 11.85
CA SER A 32 -11.45 8.68 12.37
C SER A 32 -12.91 8.60 11.99
N PHE A 33 -13.78 9.15 12.82
CA PHE A 33 -15.14 9.50 12.41
C PHE A 33 -15.25 10.94 11.86
N ALA A 34 -14.25 11.77 12.13
CA ALA A 34 -14.31 13.20 11.78
C ALA A 34 -14.11 13.45 10.27
N GLN A 35 -14.86 14.41 9.75
CA GLN A 35 -14.56 15.08 8.49
C GLN A 35 -13.19 15.76 8.64
N ASN A 36 -12.28 15.53 7.69
CA ASN A 36 -10.84 15.90 7.72
C ASN A 36 -9.88 14.75 8.05
N MET A 37 -10.09 13.57 7.44
CA MET A 37 -9.18 12.42 7.56
C MET A 37 -7.70 12.76 7.29
N PHE A 38 -7.41 13.70 6.39
CA PHE A 38 -6.06 14.19 6.11
C PHE A 38 -5.30 14.71 7.35
N GLN A 39 -6.02 15.05 8.43
CA GLN A 39 -5.44 15.52 9.69
C GLN A 39 -5.13 14.40 10.70
N SER A 40 -5.56 13.17 10.41
CA SER A 40 -5.09 11.97 11.11
C SER A 40 -3.72 11.60 10.54
N THR A 41 -2.70 12.38 10.90
CA THR A 41 -1.40 12.24 10.26
C THR A 41 -0.75 10.93 10.68
N PHE A 42 -0.46 10.14 9.66
CA PHE A 42 0.26 8.89 9.71
C PHE A 42 1.65 9.16 9.11
N LEU A 43 2.71 9.10 9.93
CA LEU A 43 4.09 9.10 9.43
C LEU A 43 4.74 7.77 9.76
N MET A 44 5.45 7.22 8.78
CA MET A 44 6.30 6.04 8.95
C MET A 44 7.70 6.34 8.45
N SER A 45 8.69 6.04 9.26
CA SER A 45 10.08 5.95 8.81
C SER A 45 10.34 4.53 8.35
N LYS A 46 10.57 4.33 7.05
CA LYS A 46 10.91 3.02 6.49
C LYS A 46 12.31 2.57 6.91
N ASP A 47 13.21 3.53 7.10
CA ASP A 47 14.61 3.26 7.46
C ASP A 47 14.74 2.97 8.96
N ASN A 48 13.98 3.67 9.80
CA ASN A 48 14.03 3.53 11.26
C ASN A 48 12.89 2.66 11.84
N HIS A 49 12.01 2.11 10.99
CA HIS A 49 10.95 1.16 11.35
C HIS A 49 9.97 1.64 12.44
N PHE A 50 9.65 2.94 12.50
CA PHE A 50 8.68 3.48 13.44
C PHE A 50 7.51 4.16 12.74
N ALA A 51 6.39 4.28 13.44
CA ALA A 51 5.29 5.16 13.08
C ALA A 51 4.95 6.18 14.16
N VAL A 52 4.45 7.32 13.72
CA VAL A 52 3.83 8.36 14.54
C VAL A 52 2.39 8.53 14.07
N LEU A 53 1.45 8.22 14.96
CA LEU A 53 0.02 8.37 14.76
C LEU A 53 -0.48 9.56 15.57
N SER A 54 -1.04 10.54 14.89
CA SER A 54 -1.52 11.77 15.52
C SER A 54 -3.04 11.86 15.56
N GLY A 55 -3.54 12.53 16.60
CA GLY A 55 -4.88 13.08 16.61
C GLY A 55 -5.11 14.00 17.82
N GLY A 56 -6.34 14.03 18.30
CA GLY A 56 -6.75 14.84 19.44
C GLY A 56 -7.60 16.06 19.05
N THR A 57 -7.85 16.92 20.03
CA THR A 57 -8.78 18.06 19.95
C THR A 57 -8.12 19.40 19.62
N GLY A 58 -6.79 19.43 19.51
CA GLY A 58 -6.01 20.63 19.20
C GLY A 58 -6.21 21.13 17.77
N SER A 59 -5.77 22.36 17.48
CA SER A 59 -5.82 22.91 16.12
C SER A 59 -4.89 22.16 15.16
N SER A 60 -5.06 22.36 13.84
CA SER A 60 -4.21 21.74 12.82
C SER A 60 -2.72 22.01 13.02
N ASP A 61 -2.38 23.25 13.34
CA ASP A 61 -0.99 23.72 13.42
C ASP A 61 -0.30 23.13 14.66
N VAL A 62 -0.99 23.16 15.80
CA VAL A 62 -0.54 22.56 17.06
C VAL A 62 -0.26 21.06 16.90
N ARG A 63 -1.11 20.35 16.15
CA ARG A 63 -0.89 18.92 15.88
C ARG A 63 0.30 18.71 14.95
N LEU A 64 0.43 19.49 13.88
CA LEU A 64 1.56 19.39 12.96
C LEU A 64 2.89 19.61 13.68
N ASP A 65 2.97 20.65 14.50
CA ASP A 65 4.17 20.96 15.29
C ASP A 65 4.52 19.80 16.24
N SER A 66 3.53 19.22 16.92
CA SER A 66 3.75 18.07 17.81
C SER A 66 4.30 16.84 17.07
N ILE A 67 3.89 16.63 15.81
CA ILE A 67 4.37 15.53 14.99
C ILE A 67 5.80 15.79 14.55
N VAL A 68 6.10 17.01 14.07
CA VAL A 68 7.44 17.40 13.62
C VAL A 68 8.46 17.22 14.74
N ASP A 69 8.13 17.68 15.95
CA ASP A 69 9.00 17.54 17.12
C ASP A 69 9.18 16.07 17.55
N ALA A 70 8.11 15.26 17.48
CA ALA A 70 8.20 13.84 17.77
C ALA A 70 9.08 13.10 16.76
N VAL A 71 8.93 13.36 15.46
CA VAL A 71 9.78 12.78 14.42
C VAL A 71 11.22 13.22 14.59
N ALA A 72 11.47 14.51 14.83
CA ALA A 72 12.83 15.02 15.07
C ALA A 72 13.49 14.30 16.26
N ASN A 73 12.75 14.04 17.34
CA ASN A 73 13.27 13.28 18.48
C ASN A 73 13.54 11.81 18.13
N LEU A 74 12.65 11.15 17.37
CA LEU A 74 12.82 9.76 16.97
C LEU A 74 14.02 9.56 16.03
N GLU A 75 14.24 10.49 15.09
CA GLU A 75 15.43 10.52 14.24
C GLU A 75 16.73 10.70 15.04
N ASN A 76 16.64 11.28 16.25
CA ASN A 76 17.74 11.37 17.21
C ASN A 76 17.80 10.17 18.18
N ASN A 77 17.15 9.05 17.85
CA ASN A 77 17.12 7.80 18.64
C ASN A 77 16.54 7.94 20.05
N VAL A 78 15.62 8.89 20.24
CA VAL A 78 14.90 9.05 21.50
C VAL A 78 13.87 7.91 21.66
N SER A 79 13.59 7.51 22.90
CA SER A 79 12.62 6.43 23.19
C SER A 79 11.19 6.79 22.76
N ALA A 80 10.37 5.77 22.45
CA ALA A 80 8.96 5.96 22.11
C ALA A 80 8.19 6.73 23.21
N SER A 81 8.46 6.43 24.49
CA SER A 81 7.85 7.11 25.63
C SER A 81 8.16 8.61 25.66
N SER A 82 9.41 8.98 25.42
CA SER A 82 9.85 10.38 25.40
C SER A 82 9.30 11.12 24.19
N ALA A 83 9.23 10.48 23.01
CA ALA A 83 8.62 11.06 21.82
C ALA A 83 7.10 11.29 22.00
N ALA A 84 6.38 10.31 22.56
CA ALA A 84 4.95 10.44 22.83
C ALA A 84 4.64 11.48 23.91
N ALA A 85 5.54 11.67 24.89
CA ALA A 85 5.39 12.64 25.98
C ALA A 85 5.26 14.08 25.49
N ILE A 86 5.88 14.41 24.34
CA ILE A 86 5.86 15.74 23.72
C ILE A 86 4.44 16.23 23.50
N ALA A 87 3.51 15.34 23.18
CA ALA A 87 2.10 15.68 22.97
C ALA A 87 1.49 16.47 24.14
N SER A 88 1.99 16.25 25.36
CA SER A 88 1.50 16.95 26.56
C SER A 88 1.88 18.44 26.60
N SER A 89 2.86 18.87 25.80
CA SER A 89 3.25 20.28 25.63
C SER A 89 2.34 21.03 24.65
N TYR A 90 1.44 20.32 23.97
CA TYR A 90 0.57 20.85 22.93
C TYR A 90 -0.90 20.67 23.34
N ASP A 91 -1.67 21.77 23.32
CA ASP A 91 -3.05 21.73 23.78
C ASP A 91 -3.91 20.80 22.93
N GLY A 92 -4.54 19.84 23.60
CA GLY A 92 -5.42 18.84 22.97
C GLY A 92 -4.72 17.84 22.04
N ALA A 93 -3.39 17.83 21.92
CA ALA A 93 -2.68 16.90 21.04
C ALA A 93 -2.62 15.48 21.62
N ARG A 94 -2.56 14.49 20.74
CA ARG A 94 -2.32 13.09 21.08
C ARG A 94 -1.33 12.51 20.09
N LEU A 95 -0.32 11.81 20.60
CA LEU A 95 0.63 11.07 19.78
C LEU A 95 0.71 9.62 20.27
N VAL A 96 0.59 8.69 19.34
CA VAL A 96 0.95 7.28 19.51
C VAL A 96 2.19 7.02 18.67
N VAL A 97 3.25 6.54 19.29
CA VAL A 97 4.55 6.32 18.65
C VAL A 97 4.96 4.89 18.89
N GLY A 98 5.49 4.20 17.89
CA GLY A 98 6.04 2.87 18.11
C GLY A 98 6.68 2.22 16.91
N GLY A 99 7.43 1.16 17.18
CA GLY A 99 8.19 0.36 16.22
C GLY A 99 8.56 -0.99 16.85
N PRO A 100 8.92 -2.01 16.06
CA PRO A 100 9.22 -3.36 16.57
C PRO A 100 10.31 -3.32 17.66
N TYR A 101 11.37 -2.52 17.45
CA TYR A 101 12.53 -2.48 18.34
C TYR A 101 12.35 -1.58 19.57
N MET A 102 11.57 -0.51 19.45
CA MET A 102 11.48 0.53 20.48
C MET A 102 10.24 0.42 21.38
N GLY A 103 9.41 -0.60 21.14
CA GLY A 103 8.11 -0.71 21.78
C GLY A 103 7.13 0.33 21.25
N ALA A 104 6.15 0.69 22.06
CA ALA A 104 5.14 1.68 21.70
C ALA A 104 4.78 2.56 22.91
N ALA A 105 4.35 3.79 22.66
CA ALA A 105 3.86 4.68 23.70
C ALA A 105 2.76 5.60 23.19
N ILE A 106 1.95 6.10 24.12
CA ILE A 106 0.93 7.10 23.87
C ILE A 106 0.99 8.19 24.94
N GLY A 107 0.86 9.45 24.50
CA GLY A 107 0.89 10.63 25.36
C GLY A 107 -0.10 11.70 24.92
N GLY A 108 -0.29 12.71 25.78
CA GLY A 108 -1.23 13.81 25.56
C GLY A 108 -2.67 13.45 25.92
N SER A 109 -3.62 13.80 25.05
CA SER A 109 -5.05 13.60 25.28
C SER A 109 -5.53 12.26 24.73
N PHE A 110 -5.56 11.21 25.57
CA PHE A 110 -5.95 9.86 25.15
C PHE A 110 -6.74 9.09 26.21
N ASP A 111 -7.51 8.11 25.74
CA ASP A 111 -8.02 6.99 26.53
C ASP A 111 -7.58 5.70 25.83
N ALA A 112 -6.77 4.88 26.49
CA ALA A 112 -6.12 3.74 25.85
C ALA A 112 -6.05 2.52 26.76
N TYR A 113 -5.87 1.36 26.14
CA TYR A 113 -5.37 0.17 26.82
C TYR A 113 -3.97 -0.16 26.31
N VAL A 114 -3.08 -0.47 27.24
CA VAL A 114 -1.82 -1.16 26.93
C VAL A 114 -2.04 -2.64 27.17
N ILE A 115 -1.77 -3.43 26.14
CA ILE A 115 -1.86 -4.87 26.16
C ILE A 115 -0.45 -5.44 26.21
N THR A 116 -0.17 -6.33 27.16
CA THR A 116 1.07 -7.11 27.19
C THR A 116 0.75 -8.58 27.19
N VAL A 117 1.55 -9.36 26.45
CA VAL A 117 1.45 -10.82 26.41
C VAL A 117 2.81 -11.39 26.83
N ASN A 118 2.85 -12.02 27.98
CA ASN A 118 4.09 -12.62 28.49
C ASN A 118 4.38 -13.94 27.77
N GLY A 119 5.55 -14.02 27.15
CA GLY A 119 5.95 -15.14 26.28
C GLY A 119 6.10 -16.50 26.97
N ASN A 120 6.15 -16.54 28.31
CA ASN A 120 6.37 -17.78 29.07
C ASN A 120 5.08 -18.40 29.63
N ASP A 121 4.06 -17.59 29.91
CA ASP A 121 2.85 -18.03 30.64
C ASP A 121 1.55 -17.83 29.85
N SER A 122 1.62 -17.29 28.62
CA SER A 122 0.45 -16.96 27.80
C SER A 122 -0.55 -16.00 28.47
N ASP A 123 -0.14 -15.33 29.55
CA ASP A 123 -0.93 -14.36 30.30
C ASP A 123 -1.08 -13.06 29.52
N ILE A 124 -2.34 -12.64 29.38
CA ILE A 124 -2.72 -11.39 28.73
C ILE A 124 -3.04 -10.38 29.83
N THR A 125 -2.28 -9.28 29.87
CA THR A 125 -2.59 -8.14 30.74
C THR A 125 -3.14 -7.00 29.89
N VAL A 126 -4.27 -6.43 30.30
CA VAL A 126 -4.93 -5.30 29.65
C VAL A 126 -5.08 -4.19 30.68
N THR A 127 -4.25 -3.14 30.56
CA THR A 127 -4.18 -2.06 31.56
C THR A 127 -4.73 -0.76 30.98
N PRO A 128 -5.77 -0.15 31.59
CA PRO A 128 -6.32 1.13 31.13
C PRO A 128 -5.43 2.30 31.52
N TYR A 129 -5.34 3.28 30.62
CA TYR A 129 -4.66 4.57 30.85
C TYR A 129 -5.47 5.71 30.23
N SER A 130 -5.50 6.85 30.90
CA SER A 130 -6.18 8.06 30.41
C SER A 130 -5.39 9.36 30.64
N SER A 131 -4.15 9.26 31.10
CA SER A 131 -3.27 10.41 31.36
C SER A 131 -1.80 9.98 31.45
N GLY A 132 -0.90 10.96 31.43
CA GLY A 132 0.54 10.74 31.49
C GLY A 132 1.08 10.18 30.18
N VAL A 133 1.97 9.18 30.29
CA VAL A 133 2.48 8.43 29.14
C VAL A 133 2.27 6.95 29.44
N ALA A 134 1.52 6.27 28.59
CA ALA A 134 1.38 4.81 28.67
C ALA A 134 2.38 4.17 27.70
N THR A 135 3.03 3.08 28.10
CA THR A 135 4.16 2.50 27.36
C THR A 135 4.12 0.98 27.36
N LEU A 136 4.27 0.42 26.16
CA LEU A 136 4.71 -0.95 25.91
C LEU A 136 6.23 -0.92 25.77
N GLN A 137 6.94 -1.60 26.66
CA GLN A 137 8.41 -1.49 26.72
C GLN A 137 9.08 -2.14 25.49
N PRO A 138 10.26 -1.66 25.09
CA PRO A 138 11.10 -2.35 24.12
C PRO A 138 11.27 -3.84 24.47
N GLY A 139 11.23 -4.72 23.46
CA GLY A 139 11.37 -6.16 23.65
C GLY A 139 10.11 -6.89 24.12
N GLN A 140 8.98 -6.20 24.33
CA GLN A 140 7.72 -6.83 24.74
C GLN A 140 6.79 -7.08 23.55
N LYS A 141 6.09 -8.22 23.61
CA LYS A 141 4.90 -8.48 22.77
C LYS A 141 3.70 -7.79 23.38
N GLY A 142 2.91 -7.12 22.55
CA GLY A 142 1.78 -6.36 23.05
C GLY A 142 1.20 -5.41 22.01
N ALA A 143 0.34 -4.53 22.49
CA ALA A 143 -0.28 -3.51 21.66
C ALA A 143 -0.69 -2.29 22.50
N ILE A 144 -0.95 -1.19 21.82
CA ILE A 144 -1.66 -0.04 22.38
C ILE A 144 -2.86 0.21 21.48
N ILE A 145 -4.05 0.29 22.07
CA ILE A 145 -5.27 0.74 21.39
C ILE A 145 -5.82 1.97 22.09
N HIS A 146 -5.88 3.07 21.34
CA HIS A 146 -6.65 4.25 21.68
C HIS A 146 -7.98 4.21 20.92
N LEU A 147 -9.06 4.58 21.60
CA LEU A 147 -10.36 4.79 20.99
C LEU A 147 -11.17 5.80 21.81
N ARG A 148 -11.82 6.76 21.17
CA ARG A 148 -12.77 7.69 21.80
C ARG A 148 -14.03 7.84 20.96
N ASN A 149 -15.13 8.17 21.63
CA ASN A 149 -16.38 8.51 20.96
C ASN A 149 -16.27 9.89 20.29
N THR A 150 -16.80 9.99 19.08
CA THR A 150 -16.92 11.24 18.33
C THR A 150 -18.35 11.73 18.31
N ASN A 151 -18.57 13.00 18.62
CA ASN A 151 -19.90 13.60 18.52
C ASN A 151 -20.45 13.46 17.08
N GLY A 152 -21.71 13.05 16.95
CA GLY A 152 -22.35 12.75 15.66
C GLY A 152 -22.19 11.29 15.21
N ASN A 153 -21.41 10.47 15.91
CA ASN A 153 -21.35 9.04 15.67
C ASN A 153 -22.70 8.37 16.05
N PRO A 154 -23.35 7.60 15.14
CA PRO A 154 -24.59 6.89 15.45
C PRO A 154 -24.50 5.92 16.64
N MET A 155 -23.31 5.42 16.95
CA MET A 155 -23.05 4.49 18.06
C MET A 155 -22.36 5.20 19.25
N TYR A 156 -22.51 6.52 19.36
CA TYR A 156 -21.92 7.31 20.44
C TYR A 156 -22.21 6.70 21.82
N GLY A 157 -21.16 6.51 22.60
CA GLY A 157 -21.21 5.95 23.95
C GLY A 157 -20.67 4.52 24.05
N THR A 158 -20.41 3.84 22.93
CA THR A 158 -19.89 2.46 22.93
C THR A 158 -18.37 2.37 22.98
N ALA A 159 -17.63 3.45 22.68
CA ALA A 159 -16.17 3.41 22.55
C ALA A 159 -15.43 2.79 23.75
N ASP A 160 -15.84 3.03 25.00
CA ASP A 160 -15.13 2.47 26.16
C ASP A 160 -15.27 0.94 26.24
N THR A 161 -16.45 0.41 25.94
CA THR A 161 -16.71 -1.04 25.89
C THR A 161 -15.96 -1.66 24.73
N VAL A 162 -16.08 -1.08 23.54
CA VAL A 162 -15.41 -1.59 22.33
C VAL A 162 -13.90 -1.55 22.51
N ARG A 163 -13.33 -0.46 23.04
CA ARG A 163 -11.89 -0.35 23.30
C ARG A 163 -11.38 -1.47 24.20
N ARG A 164 -12.13 -1.83 25.23
CA ARG A 164 -11.77 -2.91 26.17
C ARG A 164 -11.87 -4.28 25.51
N ASP A 165 -12.97 -4.52 24.79
CA ASP A 165 -13.25 -5.83 24.18
C ASP A 165 -12.27 -6.09 23.02
N THR A 166 -11.98 -5.07 22.21
CA THR A 166 -10.95 -5.12 21.16
C THR A 166 -9.56 -5.28 21.75
N ALA A 167 -9.21 -4.60 22.86
CA ALA A 167 -7.93 -4.81 23.54
C ALA A 167 -7.76 -6.28 23.99
N MET A 168 -8.81 -6.88 24.54
CA MET A 168 -8.79 -8.29 24.94
C MET A 168 -8.64 -9.22 23.72
N ASN A 169 -9.33 -8.95 22.61
CA ASN A 169 -9.22 -9.75 21.39
C ASN A 169 -7.84 -9.64 20.75
N ILE A 170 -7.26 -8.43 20.69
CA ILE A 170 -5.86 -8.22 20.29
C ILE A 170 -4.93 -9.09 21.14
N GLY A 171 -5.07 -9.05 22.48
CA GLY A 171 -4.25 -9.85 23.38
C GLY A 171 -4.35 -11.37 23.12
N LYS A 172 -5.56 -11.87 22.85
CA LYS A 172 -5.77 -13.29 22.49
C LYS A 172 -5.08 -13.63 21.18
N MET A 173 -5.21 -12.80 20.14
CA MET A 173 -4.58 -13.06 18.86
C MET A 173 -3.04 -13.00 18.94
N ILE A 174 -2.47 -12.09 19.73
CA ILE A 174 -1.02 -12.04 19.99
C ILE A 174 -0.57 -13.34 20.67
N ARG A 175 -1.29 -13.80 21.70
CA ARG A 175 -1.02 -15.07 22.40
C ARG A 175 -1.11 -16.27 21.46
N ASP A 176 -2.10 -16.26 20.58
CA ASP A 176 -2.38 -17.35 19.64
C ASP A 176 -1.46 -17.32 18.41
N GLY A 177 -0.54 -16.35 18.32
CA GLY A 177 0.52 -16.31 17.30
C GLY A 177 0.10 -15.74 15.95
N TYR A 178 -0.99 -14.96 15.90
CA TYR A 178 -1.39 -14.29 14.67
C TYR A 178 -0.38 -13.18 14.29
N PRO A 179 -0.16 -12.92 12.99
CA PRO A 179 0.67 -11.79 12.54
C PRO A 179 0.10 -10.44 12.97
N ALA A 180 0.94 -9.45 13.27
CA ALA A 180 0.48 -8.13 13.71
C ALA A 180 -0.39 -7.44 12.66
N THR A 181 -0.14 -7.68 11.38
CA THR A 181 -0.93 -7.15 10.26
C THR A 181 -2.36 -7.68 10.24
N THR A 182 -2.55 -8.97 10.52
CA THR A 182 -3.87 -9.61 10.68
C THR A 182 -4.58 -9.07 11.91
N ILE A 183 -3.88 -8.96 13.03
CA ILE A 183 -4.46 -8.42 14.28
C ILE A 183 -4.94 -6.99 14.10
N LEU A 184 -4.15 -6.15 13.42
CA LEU A 184 -4.54 -4.77 13.12
C LEU A 184 -5.80 -4.71 12.25
N SER A 185 -5.87 -5.54 11.20
CA SER A 185 -7.03 -5.64 10.32
C SER A 185 -8.31 -6.02 11.07
N GLU A 186 -8.26 -7.09 11.87
CA GLU A 186 -9.40 -7.54 12.67
C GLU A 186 -9.83 -6.50 13.71
N ALA A 187 -8.86 -5.88 14.40
CA ALA A 187 -9.15 -4.84 15.40
C ALA A 187 -9.81 -3.60 14.78
N MET A 188 -9.36 -3.16 13.60
CA MET A 188 -9.99 -2.06 12.88
C MET A 188 -11.39 -2.43 12.40
N GLY A 189 -11.60 -3.67 11.94
CA GLY A 189 -12.92 -4.18 11.58
C GLY A 189 -13.89 -4.23 12.77
N GLU A 190 -13.43 -4.70 13.93
CA GLU A 190 -14.21 -4.74 15.18
C GLU A 190 -14.62 -3.32 15.61
N VAL A 191 -13.66 -2.40 15.68
CA VAL A 191 -13.93 -1.00 16.04
C VAL A 191 -14.90 -0.34 15.05
N ALA A 192 -14.74 -0.57 13.75
CA ALA A 192 -15.64 -0.02 12.73
C ALA A 192 -17.09 -0.49 12.90
N ARG A 193 -17.29 -1.79 13.15
CA ARG A 193 -18.63 -2.39 13.30
C ARG A 193 -19.30 -2.04 14.63
N ASP A 194 -18.53 -2.05 15.72
CA ASP A 194 -19.10 -2.05 17.07
C ASP A 194 -19.09 -0.66 17.71
N SER A 195 -18.22 0.24 17.24
CA SER A 195 -18.19 1.64 17.70
C SER A 195 -18.63 2.67 16.68
N GLY A 196 -18.72 2.31 15.40
CA GLY A 196 -19.00 3.28 14.33
C GLY A 196 -17.85 4.24 14.02
N GLU A 197 -16.72 4.19 14.74
CA GLU A 197 -15.49 4.94 14.47
C GLU A 197 -14.75 4.34 13.27
N LYS A 198 -15.34 4.48 12.08
CA LYS A 198 -15.16 3.53 10.98
C LYS A 198 -14.44 4.03 9.75
N TYR A 199 -14.14 5.32 9.58
CA TYR A 199 -13.47 5.76 8.36
C TYR A 199 -11.96 5.54 8.44
N GLY A 200 -11.43 4.79 7.48
CA GLY A 200 -10.04 4.36 7.45
C GLY A 200 -9.07 5.49 7.17
N GLY A 201 -8.04 5.63 8.02
CA GLY A 201 -6.87 6.50 7.78
C GLY A 201 -5.67 5.77 7.23
N GLY A 202 -5.76 4.45 7.08
CA GLY A 202 -4.71 3.59 6.56
C GLY A 202 -4.02 2.75 7.63
N GLY A 203 -3.18 1.84 7.14
CA GLY A 203 -2.38 0.95 7.96
C GLY A 203 -0.98 0.77 7.36
N VAL A 204 -0.05 0.34 8.21
CA VAL A 204 1.29 -0.04 7.81
C VAL A 204 1.76 -1.29 8.49
N ASN A 205 2.70 -1.92 7.81
CA ASN A 205 3.60 -2.89 8.39
C ASN A 205 4.94 -2.22 8.68
N LEU A 206 5.30 -2.16 9.96
CA LEU A 206 6.46 -1.42 10.46
C LEU A 206 7.77 -2.14 10.16
N VAL A 207 7.73 -3.47 10.01
CA VAL A 207 8.92 -4.27 9.68
C VAL A 207 9.23 -4.19 8.20
N SER A 208 8.23 -4.41 7.34
CA SER A 208 8.44 -4.46 5.88
C SER A 208 8.28 -3.11 5.17
N GLY A 209 7.75 -2.08 5.85
CA GLY A 209 7.52 -0.76 5.26
C GLY A 209 6.38 -0.74 4.22
N LEU A 210 5.53 -1.77 4.20
CA LEU A 210 4.30 -1.77 3.40
C LEU A 210 3.27 -0.83 4.01
N SER A 211 2.55 -0.11 3.14
CA SER A 211 1.52 0.84 3.54
C SER A 211 0.33 0.76 2.60
N THR A 212 -0.87 0.99 3.15
CA THR A 212 -2.08 1.18 2.34
C THR A 212 -2.07 2.48 1.53
N SER A 213 -1.09 3.38 1.73
CA SER A 213 -1.05 4.67 1.03
C SER A 213 -2.40 5.39 1.17
N ASP A 214 -2.99 5.78 0.04
CA ASP A 214 -4.22 6.51 -0.15
C ASP A 214 -5.46 5.62 -0.37
N MET A 215 -5.35 4.29 -0.17
CA MET A 215 -6.43 3.32 -0.44
C MET A 215 -7.81 3.69 0.16
N PHE A 216 -7.82 4.31 1.34
CA PHE A 216 -9.04 4.68 2.06
C PHE A 216 -9.19 6.19 2.25
N THR A 217 -8.21 6.97 1.78
CA THR A 217 -8.19 8.42 1.91
C THR A 217 -9.11 9.02 0.85
N PRO A 218 -9.98 9.96 1.19
CA PRO A 218 -10.86 10.56 0.20
C PRO A 218 -10.10 11.53 -0.70
N THR A 219 -10.59 11.72 -1.93
CA THR A 219 -9.98 12.65 -2.91
C THR A 219 -10.18 14.11 -2.54
N ASP A 220 -11.27 14.43 -1.85
CA ASP A 220 -11.63 15.79 -1.49
C ASP A 220 -11.23 16.12 -0.04
N MET A 221 -10.66 17.30 0.15
CA MET A 221 -10.42 17.83 1.49
C MET A 221 -11.72 17.92 2.28
N ASN A 222 -11.62 17.67 3.58
CA ASN A 222 -12.73 17.77 4.53
C ASN A 222 -13.88 16.79 4.32
N THR A 223 -13.61 15.65 3.69
CA THR A 223 -14.54 14.52 3.61
C THR A 223 -14.06 13.35 4.49
N THR A 224 -14.93 12.37 4.66
CA THR A 224 -14.64 11.12 5.38
C THR A 224 -13.94 10.12 4.47
N GLY A 225 -13.09 9.27 5.04
CA GLY A 225 -12.47 8.17 4.30
C GLY A 225 -13.46 7.06 3.95
N TYR A 226 -12.94 5.99 3.37
CA TYR A 226 -13.73 4.79 3.10
C TYR A 226 -14.10 4.09 4.41
N PRO A 227 -15.37 3.68 4.63
CA PRO A 227 -15.75 2.96 5.84
C PRO A 227 -15.14 1.57 5.87
N MET A 228 -14.44 1.25 6.96
CA MET A 228 -13.69 0.01 7.11
C MET A 228 -14.58 -1.23 7.16
N ASP A 229 -15.84 -1.08 7.59
CA ASP A 229 -16.87 -2.13 7.68
C ASP A 229 -17.53 -2.45 6.33
N GLU A 230 -17.35 -1.62 5.30
CA GLU A 230 -18.02 -1.77 4.00
C GLU A 230 -17.27 -2.71 3.03
N ALA A 231 -18.01 -3.23 2.05
CA ALA A 231 -17.48 -4.12 1.03
C ALA A 231 -16.58 -3.38 0.03
N TYR A 232 -15.30 -3.75 -0.03
CA TYR A 232 -14.28 -3.06 -0.83
C TYR A 232 -14.07 -3.69 -2.21
N SER A 233 -14.05 -5.03 -2.26
CA SER A 233 -13.90 -5.76 -3.52
C SER A 233 -14.56 -7.14 -3.47
N LYS A 234 -14.66 -7.78 -4.63
CA LYS A 234 -14.93 -9.21 -4.78
C LYS A 234 -13.70 -9.89 -5.38
N VAL A 235 -13.33 -11.05 -4.85
CA VAL A 235 -12.20 -11.85 -5.34
C VAL A 235 -12.62 -13.31 -5.53
N CYS A 236 -12.05 -13.95 -6.54
CA CYS A 236 -12.20 -15.38 -6.78
C CYS A 236 -10.99 -16.12 -6.23
N ASP A 237 -11.20 -16.98 -5.24
CA ASP A 237 -10.12 -17.76 -4.62
C ASP A 237 -9.57 -18.85 -5.55
N GLU A 238 -10.32 -19.25 -6.60
CA GLU A 238 -9.90 -20.29 -7.53
C GLU A 238 -8.91 -19.79 -8.60
N CYS A 239 -9.18 -18.62 -9.18
CA CYS A 239 -8.40 -18.11 -10.32
C CYS A 239 -7.75 -16.74 -10.08
N GLY A 240 -7.94 -16.14 -8.90
CA GLY A 240 -7.35 -14.87 -8.50
C GLY A 240 -7.96 -13.63 -9.18
N TRP A 241 -9.02 -13.78 -9.99
CA TRP A 241 -9.71 -12.63 -10.56
C TRP A 241 -10.37 -11.81 -9.46
N GLY A 242 -10.25 -10.48 -9.53
CA GLY A 242 -10.88 -9.59 -8.56
C GLY A 242 -11.33 -8.28 -9.17
N ILE A 243 -12.28 -7.62 -8.50
CA ILE A 243 -12.84 -6.33 -8.92
C ILE A 243 -13.29 -5.51 -7.71
N GLY A 244 -13.04 -4.20 -7.74
CA GLY A 244 -13.47 -3.26 -6.69
C GLY A 244 -14.92 -2.80 -6.83
N TYR A 245 -15.54 -2.40 -5.72
CA TYR A 245 -16.83 -1.71 -5.76
C TYR A 245 -16.69 -0.29 -6.34
N PRO A 246 -17.74 0.24 -7.01
CA PRO A 246 -19.07 -0.34 -7.19
C PRO A 246 -19.17 -1.36 -8.35
N ALA A 247 -18.16 -1.46 -9.22
CA ALA A 247 -18.23 -2.33 -10.40
C ALA A 247 -18.44 -3.83 -10.04
N ALA A 248 -17.94 -4.24 -8.87
CA ALA A 248 -18.14 -5.57 -8.29
C ALA A 248 -19.62 -5.97 -8.09
N GLU A 249 -20.55 -5.02 -8.00
CA GLU A 249 -21.98 -5.32 -7.83
C GLU A 249 -22.55 -6.13 -8.99
N THR A 250 -22.00 -5.97 -10.20
CA THR A 250 -22.51 -6.64 -11.41
C THR A 250 -22.10 -8.10 -11.56
N TYR A 251 -21.26 -8.61 -10.65
CA TYR A 251 -20.69 -9.96 -10.72
C TYR A 251 -21.11 -10.81 -9.52
N ASP A 252 -21.94 -11.83 -9.77
CA ASP A 252 -22.29 -12.85 -8.76
C ASP A 252 -21.32 -14.04 -8.76
N LYS A 253 -20.69 -14.29 -9.91
CA LYS A 253 -19.73 -15.38 -10.14
C LYS A 253 -18.51 -14.85 -10.89
N CYS A 254 -17.39 -15.55 -10.76
CA CYS A 254 -16.18 -15.21 -11.50
C CYS A 254 -16.44 -15.29 -13.02
N PRO A 255 -16.18 -14.22 -13.80
CA PRO A 255 -16.40 -14.24 -15.24
C PRO A 255 -15.38 -15.11 -15.99
N ILE A 256 -14.30 -15.53 -15.33
CA ILE A 256 -13.22 -16.32 -15.94
C ILE A 256 -13.42 -17.82 -15.72
N CYS A 257 -13.66 -18.27 -14.48
CA CYS A 257 -13.79 -19.70 -14.15
C CYS A 257 -15.20 -20.13 -13.71
N GLY A 258 -16.12 -19.19 -13.47
CA GLY A 258 -17.46 -19.50 -12.95
C GLY A 258 -17.50 -19.80 -11.44
N GLY A 259 -16.37 -19.73 -10.75
CA GLY A 259 -16.25 -19.94 -9.30
C GLY A 259 -16.99 -18.87 -8.47
N ASP A 260 -17.20 -19.18 -7.19
CA ASP A 260 -17.78 -18.24 -6.22
C ASP A 260 -16.86 -17.04 -5.96
N LEU A 261 -17.47 -15.87 -5.74
CA LEU A 261 -16.75 -14.64 -5.40
C LEU A 261 -16.87 -14.37 -3.89
N LYS A 262 -15.72 -14.29 -3.22
CA LYS A 262 -15.63 -13.83 -1.83
C LYS A 262 -15.70 -12.30 -1.81
N ILE A 263 -16.55 -11.75 -0.94
CA ILE A 263 -16.55 -10.32 -0.63
C ILE A 263 -15.39 -10.04 0.34
N VAL A 264 -14.58 -9.05 0.00
CA VAL A 264 -13.50 -8.55 0.84
C VAL A 264 -13.92 -7.19 1.38
N HIS A 265 -14.03 -7.07 2.70
CA HIS A 265 -14.31 -5.79 3.36
C HIS A 265 -13.06 -4.91 3.40
N ALA A 266 -13.24 -3.60 3.58
CA ALA A 266 -12.12 -2.66 3.59
C ALA A 266 -11.07 -2.96 4.68
N TYR A 267 -11.48 -3.44 5.86
CA TYR A 267 -10.53 -3.91 6.87
C TYR A 267 -9.72 -5.14 6.43
N GLU A 268 -10.32 -6.10 5.72
CA GLU A 268 -9.59 -7.23 5.14
C GLU A 268 -8.65 -6.77 4.02
N ALA A 269 -9.10 -5.82 3.18
CA ALA A 269 -8.27 -5.23 2.12
C ALA A 269 -7.05 -4.50 2.69
N LEU A 270 -7.20 -3.81 3.83
CA LEU A 270 -6.09 -3.22 4.58
C LEU A 270 -5.10 -4.29 5.01
N GLY A 271 -5.57 -5.35 5.66
CA GLY A 271 -4.73 -6.47 6.12
C GLY A 271 -3.95 -7.09 4.97
N ASN A 272 -4.63 -7.36 3.85
CA ASN A 272 -4.01 -7.92 2.65
C ASN A 272 -2.96 -6.99 2.03
N ALA A 273 -3.17 -5.67 2.07
CA ALA A 273 -2.25 -4.70 1.48
C ALA A 273 -0.94 -4.54 2.25
N ILE A 274 -0.96 -4.75 3.58
CA ILE A 274 0.20 -4.57 4.46
C ILE A 274 0.86 -5.88 4.91
N THR A 275 0.22 -7.02 4.66
CA THR A 275 0.77 -8.33 5.01
C THR A 275 1.78 -8.78 3.96
N VAL A 276 2.99 -9.09 4.41
CA VAL A 276 3.98 -9.81 3.64
C VAL A 276 3.58 -11.28 3.58
N ASN A 277 3.05 -11.71 2.46
CA ASN A 277 2.86 -13.13 2.17
C ASN A 277 4.15 -13.73 1.62
N PRO A 278 4.35 -15.06 1.70
CA PRO A 278 5.41 -15.75 0.97
C PRO A 278 5.50 -15.32 -0.49
N ASP A 279 4.33 -15.02 -1.08
CA ASP A 279 4.15 -14.57 -2.45
C ASP A 279 4.01 -13.06 -2.60
N SER A 280 4.04 -12.21 -1.57
CA SER A 280 3.84 -10.76 -1.75
C SER A 280 5.15 -10.04 -2.12
N VAL A 281 5.08 -9.24 -3.16
CA VAL A 281 6.15 -8.37 -3.65
C VAL A 281 5.76 -6.94 -3.34
N SER A 282 6.61 -6.22 -2.60
CA SER A 282 6.46 -4.79 -2.35
C SER A 282 6.79 -4.04 -3.63
N VAL A 283 5.78 -3.56 -4.37
CA VAL A 283 5.99 -2.80 -5.61
C VAL A 283 5.81 -1.31 -5.35
N SER A 284 6.86 -0.53 -5.58
CA SER A 284 6.83 0.94 -5.55
C SER A 284 6.91 1.46 -6.97
N VAL A 285 6.00 2.35 -7.35
CA VAL A 285 5.91 2.91 -8.71
C VAL A 285 6.21 4.40 -8.66
N TYR A 286 7.12 4.84 -9.52
CA TYR A 286 7.59 6.22 -9.61
C TYR A 286 7.44 6.75 -11.04
N GLY A 287 7.37 8.07 -11.20
CA GLY A 287 7.38 8.71 -12.52
C GLY A 287 6.03 8.76 -13.24
N SER A 288 4.93 8.33 -12.59
CA SER A 288 3.57 8.54 -13.09
C SER A 288 2.58 8.84 -11.98
N GLY A 289 1.86 9.97 -12.10
CA GLY A 289 0.79 10.38 -11.18
C GLY A 289 -0.62 10.03 -11.67
N LYS A 290 -0.75 9.24 -12.75
CA LYS A 290 -2.07 8.83 -13.27
C LYS A 290 -2.67 7.75 -12.37
N SER A 291 -3.92 7.96 -11.95
CA SER A 291 -4.67 7.02 -11.13
C SER A 291 -4.75 5.64 -11.80
N GLY A 292 -4.62 4.57 -11.00
CA GLY A 292 -4.69 3.17 -11.45
C GLY A 292 -3.39 2.58 -12.01
N ILE A 293 -2.38 3.39 -12.37
CA ILE A 293 -1.11 2.84 -12.89
C ILE A 293 -0.35 2.10 -11.79
N ALA A 294 -0.26 2.68 -10.60
CA ALA A 294 0.46 2.05 -9.49
C ALA A 294 -0.12 0.68 -9.11
N SER A 295 -1.46 0.55 -9.07
CA SER A 295 -2.14 -0.71 -8.78
C SER A 295 -1.94 -1.75 -9.88
N THR A 296 -2.13 -1.37 -11.15
CA THR A 296 -1.98 -2.32 -12.27
C THR A 296 -0.52 -2.76 -12.44
N THR A 297 0.44 -1.85 -12.28
CA THR A 297 1.87 -2.19 -12.27
C THR A 297 2.20 -3.14 -11.13
N LYS A 298 1.64 -2.92 -9.93
CA LYS A 298 1.82 -3.83 -8.79
C LYS A 298 1.36 -5.25 -9.15
N GLU A 299 0.19 -5.42 -9.74
CA GLU A 299 -0.32 -6.73 -10.17
C GLU A 299 0.57 -7.40 -11.23
N ILE A 300 1.00 -6.66 -12.24
CA ILE A 300 1.87 -7.18 -13.31
C ILE A 300 3.22 -7.61 -12.75
N VAL A 301 3.85 -6.78 -11.91
CA VAL A 301 5.14 -7.08 -11.28
C VAL A 301 5.00 -8.28 -10.34
N GLN A 302 3.94 -8.34 -9.55
CA GLN A 302 3.64 -9.46 -8.66
C GLN A 302 3.53 -10.78 -9.43
N ALA A 303 2.75 -10.79 -10.52
CA ALA A 303 2.60 -11.96 -11.37
C ALA A 303 3.92 -12.35 -12.05
N SER A 304 4.72 -11.35 -12.45
CA SER A 304 6.03 -11.57 -13.08
C SER A 304 7.01 -12.22 -12.10
N VAL A 305 7.11 -11.70 -10.87
CA VAL A 305 8.00 -12.25 -9.84
C VAL A 305 7.57 -13.65 -9.41
N ASN A 306 6.28 -13.91 -9.29
CA ASN A 306 5.80 -15.26 -8.95
C ASN A 306 6.15 -16.29 -10.03
N LYS A 307 6.24 -15.85 -11.30
CA LYS A 307 6.52 -16.73 -12.43
C LYS A 307 8.00 -16.86 -12.78
N TYR A 308 8.76 -15.77 -12.64
CA TYR A 308 10.13 -15.65 -13.15
C TYR A 308 11.15 -15.27 -12.06
N GLY A 309 10.70 -15.06 -10.82
CA GLY A 309 11.53 -14.55 -9.73
C GLY A 309 11.85 -13.07 -9.86
N TYR A 310 12.77 -12.59 -9.03
CA TYR A 310 13.21 -11.20 -8.92
C TYR A 310 14.15 -10.77 -10.06
N ASP A 311 13.80 -11.07 -11.30
CA ASP A 311 14.57 -10.73 -12.51
C ASP A 311 14.05 -9.45 -13.16
N SER A 312 14.88 -8.40 -13.17
CA SER A 312 14.51 -7.08 -13.70
C SER A 312 14.14 -7.12 -15.18
N SER A 313 14.74 -8.03 -15.97
CA SER A 313 14.46 -8.16 -17.40
C SER A 313 13.08 -8.76 -17.66
N SER A 314 12.72 -9.80 -16.92
CA SER A 314 11.41 -10.46 -16.99
C SER A 314 10.28 -9.55 -16.49
N ILE A 315 10.56 -8.76 -15.45
CA ILE A 315 9.63 -7.76 -14.91
C ILE A 315 9.39 -6.66 -15.94
N ALA A 316 10.45 -6.04 -16.49
CA ALA A 316 10.33 -5.02 -17.53
C ALA A 316 9.56 -5.55 -18.76
N GLY A 317 9.89 -6.77 -19.21
CA GLY A 317 9.18 -7.42 -20.32
C GLY A 317 7.69 -7.67 -20.04
N SER A 318 7.32 -7.99 -18.80
CA SER A 318 5.93 -8.18 -18.39
C SER A 318 5.16 -6.85 -18.35
N ILE A 319 5.80 -5.79 -17.86
CA ILE A 319 5.26 -4.42 -17.89
C ILE A 319 5.04 -3.95 -19.33
N ASN A 320 6.02 -4.13 -20.21
CA ASN A 320 5.93 -3.72 -21.61
C ASN A 320 4.83 -4.49 -22.36
N LYS A 321 4.57 -5.77 -22.00
CA LYS A 321 3.38 -6.49 -22.49
C LYS A 321 2.08 -5.87 -21.98
N GLY A 322 2.04 -5.43 -20.71
CA GLY A 322 0.90 -4.71 -20.15
C GLY A 322 0.62 -3.38 -20.87
N ILE A 323 1.68 -2.64 -21.24
CA ILE A 323 1.58 -1.42 -22.05
C ILE A 323 1.03 -1.74 -23.44
N ASN A 324 1.60 -2.74 -24.12
CA ASN A 324 1.16 -3.18 -25.44
C ASN A 324 -0.30 -3.65 -25.48
N ASN A 325 -0.76 -4.28 -24.41
CA ASN A 325 -2.13 -4.78 -24.29
C ASN A 325 -3.13 -3.72 -23.78
N GLY A 326 -2.67 -2.49 -23.55
CA GLY A 326 -3.52 -1.39 -23.08
C GLY A 326 -3.92 -1.47 -21.60
N LEU A 327 -3.31 -2.36 -20.81
CA LEU A 327 -3.51 -2.44 -19.36
C LEU A 327 -2.84 -1.26 -18.63
N LEU A 328 -1.72 -0.78 -19.16
CA LEU A 328 -0.99 0.38 -18.66
C LEU A 328 -1.01 1.49 -19.72
N MET A 329 -1.86 2.49 -19.51
CA MET A 329 -1.99 3.63 -20.44
C MET A 329 -1.33 4.88 -19.86
N GLY A 330 -0.70 5.68 -20.72
CA GLY A 330 -0.13 6.97 -20.33
C GLY A 330 1.29 6.92 -19.76
N VAL A 331 2.02 5.81 -19.95
CA VAL A 331 3.42 5.61 -19.56
C VAL A 331 4.24 5.08 -20.74
N ASP A 332 5.53 5.39 -20.77
CA ASP A 332 6.45 4.85 -21.77
C ASP A 332 6.93 3.43 -21.42
N TYR A 333 7.56 2.76 -22.39
CA TYR A 333 8.22 1.47 -22.14
C TYR A 333 9.29 1.60 -21.05
N VAL A 334 9.45 0.52 -20.29
CA VAL A 334 10.47 0.43 -19.24
C VAL A 334 11.59 -0.51 -19.68
N GLU A 335 12.82 -0.14 -19.40
CA GLU A 335 14.00 -0.99 -19.59
C GLU A 335 14.37 -1.69 -18.27
N PRO A 336 15.17 -2.77 -18.29
CA PRO A 336 15.61 -3.44 -17.07
C PRO A 336 16.33 -2.53 -16.08
N LYS A 337 17.01 -1.47 -16.57
CA LYS A 337 17.68 -0.46 -15.73
C LYS A 337 16.70 0.42 -14.95
N ASP A 338 15.44 0.51 -15.40
CA ASP A 338 14.37 1.27 -14.77
C ASP A 338 13.62 0.44 -13.71
N ILE A 339 14.06 -0.80 -13.49
CA ILE A 339 13.54 -1.71 -12.47
C ILE A 339 14.62 -1.93 -11.40
N ASN A 340 14.34 -1.48 -10.18
CA ASN A 340 15.21 -1.70 -9.02
C ASN A 340 14.68 -2.87 -8.20
N VAL A 341 15.46 -3.95 -8.07
CA VAL A 341 15.03 -5.15 -7.36
C VAL A 341 15.86 -5.36 -6.10
N LYS A 342 15.17 -5.49 -4.96
CA LYS A 342 15.74 -5.91 -3.67
C LYS A 342 15.08 -7.22 -3.25
N ALA A 343 15.63 -8.32 -3.75
CA ALA A 343 15.06 -9.67 -3.54
C ALA A 343 14.97 -10.03 -2.05
N ASP A 344 15.99 -9.72 -1.25
CA ASP A 344 16.02 -10.00 0.19
C ASP A 344 14.89 -9.30 0.96
N SER A 345 14.50 -8.10 0.52
CA SER A 345 13.40 -7.32 1.08
C SER A 345 12.08 -7.50 0.33
N LYS A 346 12.04 -8.46 -0.62
CA LYS A 346 10.91 -8.71 -1.52
C LYS A 346 10.37 -7.48 -2.24
N ALA A 347 11.22 -6.50 -2.53
CA ALA A 347 10.81 -5.21 -3.04
C ALA A 347 11.24 -4.98 -4.49
N VAL A 348 10.38 -4.33 -5.27
CA VAL A 348 10.61 -3.92 -6.65
C VAL A 348 10.20 -2.46 -6.82
N GLY A 349 11.15 -1.61 -7.20
CA GLY A 349 10.89 -0.24 -7.66
C GLY A 349 10.75 -0.22 -9.18
N VAL A 350 9.71 0.42 -9.69
CA VAL A 350 9.49 0.64 -11.13
C VAL A 350 9.50 2.14 -11.41
N TYR A 351 10.39 2.58 -12.29
CA TYR A 351 10.51 3.99 -12.68
C TYR A 351 9.96 4.17 -14.10
N TYR A 352 8.78 4.80 -14.22
CA TYR A 352 8.23 5.16 -15.52
C TYR A 352 8.81 6.47 -16.04
N THR A 353 9.02 6.52 -17.35
CA THR A 353 9.20 7.77 -18.07
C THR A 353 7.83 8.29 -18.51
N ALA A 354 7.54 9.56 -18.21
CA ALA A 354 6.29 10.19 -18.63
C ALA A 354 6.27 10.38 -20.16
N LEU A 355 5.14 10.09 -20.78
CA LEU A 355 4.98 10.29 -22.21
C LEU A 355 5.01 11.79 -22.57
N PRO A 356 5.67 12.19 -23.66
CA PRO A 356 5.67 13.57 -24.12
C PRO A 356 4.28 13.99 -24.63
N GLY A 357 3.78 15.12 -24.13
CA GLY A 357 2.49 15.71 -24.51
C GLY A 357 1.26 14.97 -23.96
N ASP A 358 0.12 15.05 -24.65
CA ASP A 358 -1.15 14.43 -24.25
C ASP A 358 -1.30 12.96 -24.71
N ARG A 359 -0.19 12.26 -24.94
CA ARG A 359 -0.23 10.89 -25.51
C ARG A 359 -0.75 9.89 -24.47
N SER A 360 -1.63 9.00 -24.92
CA SER A 360 -2.17 7.89 -24.11
C SER A 360 -1.39 6.59 -24.26
N SER A 361 -0.49 6.49 -25.25
CA SER A 361 0.36 5.32 -25.50
C SER A 361 1.76 5.77 -25.98
N PRO A 362 2.81 4.95 -25.73
CA PRO A 362 4.16 5.22 -26.23
C PRO A 362 4.21 5.29 -27.76
N SER A 363 5.27 5.89 -28.30
CA SER A 363 5.62 5.71 -29.71
C SER A 363 5.80 4.22 -29.98
N TRP A 364 5.25 3.75 -31.10
CA TRP A 364 5.44 2.36 -31.53
C TRP A 364 6.93 2.03 -31.57
N ASP A 365 7.34 1.08 -30.74
CA ASP A 365 8.62 0.41 -30.90
C ASP A 365 8.44 -0.58 -32.04
N LEU A 366 8.73 -0.15 -33.27
CA LEU A 366 8.66 -1.01 -34.44
C LEU A 366 9.80 -2.03 -34.33
N PRO A 367 9.53 -3.34 -34.22
CA PRO A 367 10.58 -4.34 -34.26
C PRO A 367 10.93 -4.58 -35.73
N VAL A 368 11.49 -3.58 -36.41
CA VAL A 368 12.20 -3.84 -37.67
C VAL A 368 13.67 -3.85 -37.32
N ASP A 369 14.12 -5.02 -36.91
CA ASP A 369 15.54 -5.37 -36.77
C ASP A 369 16.30 -4.85 -38.01
N GLU A 370 17.45 -4.20 -37.82
CA GLU A 370 18.27 -3.67 -38.93
C GLU A 370 18.57 -4.76 -39.97
N ASN A 371 18.61 -6.03 -39.54
CA ASN A 371 18.72 -7.19 -40.41
C ASN A 371 17.53 -7.35 -41.37
N ILE A 372 16.30 -7.08 -40.95
CA ILE A 372 15.11 -7.16 -41.81
C ILE A 372 15.10 -6.03 -42.85
N LEU A 373 15.50 -4.81 -42.45
CA LEU A 373 15.65 -3.69 -43.39
C LEU A 373 16.77 -3.95 -44.41
N ASN A 374 17.89 -4.54 -43.98
CA ASN A 374 18.97 -4.93 -44.87
C ASN A 374 18.56 -6.06 -45.83
N ILE A 375 17.78 -7.04 -45.37
CA ILE A 375 17.23 -8.11 -46.23
C ILE A 375 16.26 -7.53 -47.26
N LEU A 376 15.34 -6.66 -46.86
CA LEU A 376 14.38 -6.01 -47.78
C LEU A 376 15.09 -5.11 -48.79
N GLY A 377 16.07 -4.31 -48.35
CA GLY A 377 16.90 -3.50 -49.25
C GLY A 377 17.74 -4.33 -50.23
N SER A 378 18.25 -5.48 -49.77
CA SER A 378 19.00 -6.43 -50.62
C SER A 378 18.09 -7.10 -51.66
N ILE A 379 16.87 -7.48 -51.28
CA ILE A 379 15.86 -8.04 -52.20
C ILE A 379 15.47 -7.00 -53.26
N GLN A 380 15.22 -5.75 -52.88
CA GLN A 380 14.94 -4.67 -53.83
C GLN A 380 16.09 -4.45 -54.83
N THR A 381 17.33 -4.50 -54.34
CA THR A 381 18.53 -4.35 -55.18
C THR A 381 18.68 -5.52 -56.17
N ALA A 382 18.47 -6.76 -55.71
CA ALA A 382 18.51 -7.95 -56.56
C ALA A 382 17.43 -7.92 -57.66
N VAL A 383 16.20 -7.53 -57.32
CA VAL A 383 15.11 -7.37 -58.31
C VAL A 383 15.45 -6.29 -59.34
N GLY A 384 16.04 -5.16 -58.91
CA GLY A 384 16.52 -4.12 -59.81
C GLY A 384 17.58 -4.60 -60.80
N ILE A 385 18.56 -5.38 -60.34
CA ILE A 385 19.61 -5.95 -61.19
C ILE A 385 19.02 -6.94 -62.20
N VAL A 386 18.09 -7.80 -61.78
CA VAL A 386 17.43 -8.76 -62.69
C VAL A 386 16.62 -8.04 -63.78
N LEU A 387 15.92 -6.95 -63.44
CA LEU A 387 15.20 -6.14 -64.42
C LEU A 387 16.15 -5.48 -65.43
N ILE A 388 17.29 -4.95 -64.99
CA ILE A 388 18.31 -4.38 -65.89
C ILE A 388 18.85 -5.47 -66.82
N LEU A 389 19.18 -6.64 -66.30
CA LEU A 389 19.67 -7.77 -67.10
C LEU A 389 18.62 -8.22 -68.12
N LEU A 390 17.34 -8.30 -67.74
CA LEU A 390 16.25 -8.63 -68.66
C LEU A 390 16.08 -7.58 -69.77
N VAL A 391 16.24 -6.28 -69.46
CA VAL A 391 16.22 -5.21 -70.47
C VAL A 391 17.40 -5.32 -71.42
N ILE A 392 18.60 -5.62 -70.91
CA ILE A 392 19.80 -5.86 -71.74
C ILE A 392 19.60 -7.09 -72.62
N PHE A 393 19.08 -8.18 -72.06
CA PHE A 393 18.81 -9.43 -72.78
C PHE A 393 17.76 -9.22 -73.88
N ARG A 394 16.67 -8.51 -73.58
CA ARG A 394 15.64 -8.12 -74.55
C ARG A 394 16.23 -7.24 -75.65
N SER A 395 17.08 -6.28 -75.31
CA SER A 395 17.74 -5.39 -76.29
C SER A 395 18.72 -6.13 -77.20
N ARG A 396 19.45 -7.14 -76.67
CA ARG A 396 20.34 -8.00 -77.45
C ARG A 396 19.57 -9.01 -78.30
N LEU A 397 18.47 -9.58 -77.80
CA LEU A 397 17.57 -10.43 -78.58
C LEU A 397 16.95 -9.66 -79.75
N LEU A 398 16.43 -8.45 -79.51
CA LEU A 398 15.86 -7.61 -80.57
C LEU A 398 16.91 -7.25 -81.63
N LYS A 399 18.14 -6.90 -81.24
CA LYS A 399 19.25 -6.69 -82.19
C LYS A 399 19.62 -7.97 -82.95
N SER A 400 19.57 -9.14 -82.31
CA SER A 400 19.84 -10.43 -82.95
C SER A 400 18.75 -10.82 -83.96
N PHE A 401 17.51 -10.41 -83.74
CA PHE A 401 16.40 -10.64 -84.68
C PHE A 401 16.34 -9.60 -85.81
N GLN A 402 16.86 -8.38 -85.62
CA GLN A 402 16.96 -7.36 -86.67
C GLN A 402 18.19 -7.53 -87.59
N ASN A 403 19.19 -8.31 -87.16
CA ASN A 403 20.39 -8.64 -87.96
C ASN A 403 20.29 -10.02 -88.66
N ARG A 404 19.09 -10.61 -88.70
CA ARG A 404 18.69 -11.68 -89.62
C ARG A 404 17.70 -11.11 -90.61
#